data_AF-A0A9W7G838-F1
#
_entry.id   AF-A0A9W7G838-F1
#
_cell.length_a   1.000
_cell.length_b   1.000
_cell.length_c   1.000
_cell.angle_alpha   90.00
_cell.angle_beta   90.00
_cell.angle_gamma   90.00
#
_symmetry.space_group_name_H-M   'P 1'
#
loop_
_entity.id
_entity.type
_entity.pdbx_description
1 polymer ?
#
loop_
_entity_poly.entity_id
_entity_poly.type
_entity_poly.pdbx_seq_one_letter_code
_entity_poly.pdbx_strand_id
1 'polypeptide(L)'
;MPGYTGQHILRDPEHETRVIRTLIALKMQLGHKGSSAILGIRNSFKHFDGHTIDKVTFERWLSSNGLHMSTHDIDILTSHFDVDGLGHMNIEAFILGMRGSLNARRLSIVEKAFNTIAEDGEGWATVEGAAEKLNVDMMPEVRRGTLTPLEGAKEFVRRLEGTTGIAGGKITKEEFVDYYSWLGCSVIDDDTFVGLVETAWRVKERDVGEDRFNLCSRVMMVHSAEKVKGPTDPVKQEHYMRSTLQHFDLENSGTLTVEQFLKAAHRMSCTVDEGIAGLFFEKFGAGNGELDYERMARELFRGD
;
A
#
# COMPACT_ATOMS: atom_id res chain seq x y z
N MET A 1 1.00 17.76 -9.68
CA MET A 1 1.72 19.02 -10.01
C MET A 1 0.74 20.15 -9.77
N PRO A 2 1.07 21.09 -8.87
CA PRO A 2 1.99 22.18 -9.17
C PRO A 2 3.28 22.08 -8.33
N GLY A 3 4.37 22.55 -8.93
CA GLY A 3 5.73 22.42 -8.41
C GLY A 3 6.07 23.47 -7.35
N TYR A 4 6.76 23.01 -6.31
CA TYR A 4 7.51 23.86 -5.41
C TYR A 4 8.81 24.29 -6.12
N THR A 5 8.80 25.46 -6.74
CA THR A 5 10.04 26.18 -7.09
C THR A 5 10.57 26.86 -5.82
N GLY A 6 11.15 26.07 -4.93
CA GLY A 6 12.10 26.58 -3.94
C GLY A 6 13.40 26.89 -4.68
N GLN A 7 13.97 28.08 -4.47
CA GLN A 7 15.31 28.42 -4.95
C GLN A 7 16.27 27.32 -4.49
N HIS A 8 16.80 26.53 -5.44
CA HIS A 8 17.89 25.61 -5.19
C HIS A 8 19.13 26.43 -4.84
N ILE A 9 19.31 26.78 -3.57
CA ILE A 9 20.65 26.93 -3.02
C ILE A 9 21.28 25.56 -3.27
N LEU A 10 22.27 25.49 -4.17
CA LEU A 10 23.06 24.29 -4.39
C LEU A 10 23.80 23.98 -3.09
N ARG A 11 23.14 23.23 -2.20
CA ARG A 11 23.71 22.79 -0.93
C ARG A 11 24.79 21.75 -1.24
N ASP A 12 25.91 21.87 -0.54
CA ASP A 12 27.03 20.95 -0.65
C ASP A 12 26.55 19.49 -0.47
N PRO A 13 26.86 18.56 -1.40
CA PRO A 13 26.52 17.14 -1.26
C PRO A 13 26.95 16.53 0.08
N GLU A 14 28.04 17.01 0.67
CA GLU A 14 28.48 16.57 1.99
C GLU A 14 27.50 17.01 3.09
N HIS A 15 26.98 18.24 3.00
CA HIS A 15 25.97 18.75 3.92
C HIS A 15 24.66 17.95 3.81
N GLU A 16 24.17 17.67 2.60
CA GLU A 16 22.96 16.85 2.42
C GLU A 16 23.13 15.45 2.99
N THR A 17 24.30 14.82 2.78
CA THR A 17 24.61 13.51 3.35
C THR A 17 24.57 13.53 4.87
N ARG A 18 25.11 14.59 5.50
CA ARG A 18 25.06 14.76 6.96
C ARG A 18 23.62 14.90 7.46
N VAL A 19 22.80 15.72 6.81
CA VAL A 19 21.39 15.91 7.16
C VAL A 19 20.63 14.59 7.08
N ILE A 20 20.79 13.83 5.99
CA ILE A 20 20.15 12.53 5.81
C ILE A 20 20.56 11.58 6.93
N ARG A 21 21.86 11.48 7.23
CA ARG A 21 22.37 10.62 8.31
C ARG A 21 21.78 11.00 9.66
N THR A 22 21.71 12.30 9.95
CA THR A 22 21.17 12.83 11.20
C THR A 22 19.67 12.53 11.33
N LEU A 23 18.89 12.72 10.26
CA LEU A 23 17.47 12.35 10.23
C LEU A 23 17.26 10.84 10.40
N ILE A 24 18.09 10.00 9.78
CA ILE A 24 18.02 8.54 9.94
C ILE A 24 18.28 8.15 11.40
N ALA A 25 19.30 8.73 12.05
CA ALA A 25 19.57 8.44 13.46
C ALA A 25 18.40 8.83 14.36
N LEU A 26 17.73 9.95 14.08
CA LEU A 26 16.53 10.37 14.81
C LEU A 26 15.35 9.42 14.58
N LYS A 27 15.11 9.02 13.32
CA LYS A 27 14.09 8.04 12.94
C LYS A 27 14.28 6.70 13.63
N MET A 28 15.53 6.23 13.75
CA MET A 28 15.86 4.99 14.46
C MET A 28 15.52 5.08 15.95
N GLN A 29 15.82 6.21 16.62
CA GLN A 29 15.44 6.41 18.02
C GLN A 29 13.92 6.37 18.21
N LEU A 30 13.16 6.95 17.28
CA LEU A 30 11.71 6.90 17.29
C LEU A 30 11.18 5.48 17.07
N GLY A 31 11.76 4.73 16.14
CA GLY A 31 11.44 3.32 15.89
C GLY A 31 11.64 2.45 17.14
N HIS A 32 12.72 2.65 17.88
CA HIS A 32 12.98 1.93 19.13
C HIS A 32 11.95 2.20 20.24
N LYS A 33 11.38 3.42 20.27
CA LYS A 33 10.32 3.79 21.22
C LYS A 33 8.93 3.26 20.81
N GLY A 34 8.79 2.73 19.60
CA GLY A 34 7.54 2.19 19.08
C GLY A 34 6.65 3.23 18.40
N SER A 35 5.57 2.76 17.78
CA SER A 35 4.74 3.58 16.91
C SER A 35 3.95 4.67 17.64
N SER A 36 3.64 4.48 18.93
CA SER A 36 3.03 5.52 19.76
C SER A 36 3.94 6.74 19.91
N ALA A 37 5.25 6.56 19.99
CA ALA A 37 6.20 7.67 20.06
C ALA A 37 6.26 8.41 18.72
N ILE A 38 6.33 7.67 17.60
CA ILE A 38 6.31 8.24 16.25
C ILE A 38 5.07 9.13 16.04
N LEU A 39 3.88 8.62 16.39
CA LEU A 39 2.64 9.38 16.26
C LEU A 39 2.51 10.47 17.34
N GLY A 40 3.13 10.29 18.49
CA GLY A 40 3.25 11.30 19.53
C GLY A 40 4.02 12.54 19.06
N ILE A 41 5.10 12.34 18.29
CA ILE A 41 5.87 13.43 17.68
C ILE A 41 4.99 14.30 16.79
N ARG A 42 4.18 13.69 15.92
CA ARG A 42 3.20 14.40 15.07
C ARG A 42 2.30 15.33 15.89
N ASN A 43 1.81 14.85 17.03
CA ASN A 43 0.91 15.62 17.90
C ASN A 43 1.65 16.63 18.77
N SER A 44 2.91 16.38 19.13
CA SER A 44 3.70 17.30 19.96
C SER A 44 3.89 18.66 19.28
N PHE A 45 4.01 18.68 17.94
CA PHE A 45 4.17 19.91 17.18
C PHE A 45 2.92 20.81 17.15
N LYS A 46 1.74 20.26 17.47
CA LYS A 46 0.49 21.05 17.59
C LYS A 46 0.51 22.04 18.77
N HIS A 47 1.46 21.89 19.70
CA HIS A 47 1.59 22.75 20.87
C HIS A 47 2.46 23.99 20.63
N PHE A 48 3.01 24.16 19.42
CA PHE A 48 3.71 25.38 19.05
C PHE A 48 2.73 26.36 18.41
N ASP A 49 2.68 27.58 18.93
CA ASP A 49 1.79 28.65 18.45
C ASP A 49 2.24 29.28 17.11
N GLY A 50 3.36 28.82 16.54
CA GLY A 50 3.95 29.36 15.32
C GLY A 50 4.57 28.29 14.42
N HIS A 51 4.95 28.70 13.20
CA HIS A 51 5.51 27.80 12.18
C HIS A 51 7.03 27.61 12.30
N THR A 52 7.68 28.37 13.18
CA THR A 52 9.14 28.33 13.35
C THR A 52 9.55 28.23 14.83
N ILE A 53 10.69 27.61 15.10
CA ILE A 53 11.28 27.46 16.44
C ILE A 53 12.78 27.77 16.42
N ASP A 54 13.28 28.36 17.50
CA ASP A 54 14.74 28.51 17.68
C ASP A 54 15.41 27.20 18.10
N LYS A 55 16.75 27.19 18.04
CA LYS A 55 17.58 26.04 18.42
C LYS A 55 17.32 25.59 19.87
N VAL A 56 17.19 26.53 20.81
CA VAL A 56 17.00 26.22 22.24
C VAL A 56 15.66 25.51 22.48
N THR A 57 14.62 25.95 21.77
CA THR A 57 13.29 25.37 21.80
C THR A 57 13.29 23.97 21.18
N PHE A 58 14.00 23.79 20.06
CA PHE A 58 14.19 22.48 19.45
C PHE A 58 14.94 21.48 20.35
N GLU A 59 16.01 21.92 21.04
CA GLU A 59 16.74 21.11 22.02
C GLU A 59 15.86 20.66 23.19
N ARG A 60 15.03 21.58 23.72
CA ARG A 60 14.06 21.25 24.78
C ARG A 60 13.01 20.28 24.29
N TRP A 61 12.53 20.45 23.05
CA TRP A 61 11.56 19.56 22.43
C TRP A 61 12.12 18.14 22.21
N LEU A 62 13.37 18.01 21.76
CA LEU A 62 14.05 16.72 21.67
C LEU A 62 14.12 16.04 23.04
N SER A 63 14.55 16.79 24.05
CA SER A 63 14.70 16.31 25.42
C SER A 63 13.37 15.85 26.04
N SER A 64 12.29 16.62 25.85
CA SER A 64 10.96 16.28 26.37
C SER A 64 10.35 15.04 25.73
N ASN A 65 10.73 14.73 24.48
CA ASN A 65 10.36 13.48 23.79
C ASN A 65 11.38 12.34 24.03
N GLY A 66 12.41 12.58 24.84
CA GLY A 66 13.48 11.65 25.16
C GLY A 66 14.31 11.25 23.94
N LEU A 67 14.50 12.17 23.00
CA LEU A 67 15.35 12.05 21.83
C LEU A 67 16.69 12.72 22.12
N HIS A 68 17.78 12.06 21.73
CA HIS A 68 19.14 12.49 22.06
C HIS A 68 19.92 12.74 20.78
N MET A 69 20.51 13.91 20.66
CA MET A 69 21.32 14.32 19.50
C MET A 69 22.54 15.10 19.96
N SER A 70 23.64 15.02 19.20
CA SER A 70 24.80 15.85 19.47
C SER A 70 24.50 17.31 19.13
N THR A 71 25.14 18.28 19.80
CA THR A 71 24.98 19.71 19.47
C THR A 71 25.28 19.98 18.00
N HIS A 72 26.26 19.27 17.42
CA HIS A 72 26.60 19.38 16.01
C HIS A 72 25.47 18.91 15.08
N ASP A 73 24.83 17.79 15.39
CA ASP A 73 23.69 17.29 14.63
C ASP A 73 22.47 18.22 14.73
N ILE A 74 22.27 18.81 15.91
CA ILE A 74 21.23 19.81 16.14
C ILE A 74 21.48 21.04 15.26
N ASP A 75 22.71 21.55 15.24
CA ASP A 75 23.12 22.66 14.37
C ASP A 75 22.88 22.35 12.90
N ILE A 76 23.25 21.15 12.45
CA ILE A 76 23.01 20.69 11.07
C ILE A 76 21.51 20.78 10.73
N LEU A 77 20.64 20.25 11.57
CA LEU A 77 19.19 20.27 11.30
C LEU A 77 18.61 21.67 11.39
N THR A 78 18.95 22.44 12.43
CA THR A 78 18.41 23.80 12.60
C THR A 78 18.81 24.70 11.44
N SER A 79 20.06 24.63 10.97
CA SER A 79 20.50 25.40 9.81
C SER A 79 19.91 24.88 8.50
N HIS A 80 19.67 23.57 8.37
CA HIS A 80 19.09 23.01 7.15
C HIS A 80 17.63 23.42 6.93
N PHE A 81 16.85 23.46 8.02
CA PHE A 81 15.42 23.80 8.01
C PHE A 81 15.14 25.28 8.34
N ASP A 82 16.18 26.10 8.52
CA ASP A 82 16.09 27.56 8.53
C ASP A 82 15.93 28.06 7.08
N VAL A 83 14.68 28.20 6.65
CA VAL A 83 14.33 28.51 5.26
C VAL A 83 14.57 29.99 4.94
N ASP A 84 14.37 30.88 5.91
CA ASP A 84 14.49 32.33 5.75
C ASP A 84 15.85 32.88 6.23
N GLY A 85 16.68 32.05 6.86
CA GLY A 85 18.01 32.43 7.35
C GLY A 85 17.95 33.31 8.59
N LEU A 86 16.81 33.33 9.29
CA LEU A 86 16.58 34.18 10.46
C LEU A 86 17.01 33.50 11.76
N GLY A 87 17.59 32.29 11.70
CA GLY A 87 18.00 31.50 12.85
C GLY A 87 16.87 30.68 13.47
N HIS A 88 15.75 30.52 12.76
CA HIS A 88 14.59 29.76 13.21
C HIS A 88 14.27 28.63 12.23
N MET A 89 14.20 27.39 12.74
CA MET A 89 13.81 26.22 11.97
C MET A 89 12.31 26.29 11.64
N ASN A 90 11.95 26.02 10.39
CA ASN A 90 10.57 25.79 9.98
C ASN A 90 10.09 24.38 10.41
N ILE A 91 9.03 24.34 11.22
CA ILE A 91 8.48 23.10 11.80
C ILE A 91 7.92 22.18 10.71
N GLU A 92 7.18 22.72 9.74
CA GLU A 92 6.54 21.93 8.69
C GLU A 92 7.58 21.29 7.76
N ALA A 93 8.63 22.02 7.40
CA ALA A 93 9.75 21.51 6.62
C ALA A 93 10.49 20.39 7.37
N PHE A 94 10.72 20.58 8.67
CA PHE A 94 11.33 19.55 9.52
C PHE A 94 10.45 18.29 9.61
N ILE A 95 9.14 18.46 9.85
CA ILE A 95 8.17 17.36 9.86
C ILE A 95 8.17 16.63 8.53
N LEU A 96 8.17 17.35 7.41
CA LEU A 96 8.20 16.75 6.08
C LEU A 96 9.50 15.97 5.85
N GLY A 97 10.65 16.49 6.29
CA GLY A 97 11.93 15.79 6.22
C GLY A 97 11.99 14.55 7.13
N MET A 98 11.42 14.64 8.33
CA MET A 98 11.35 13.53 9.29
C MET A 98 10.36 12.46 8.85
N ARG A 99 9.16 12.82 8.39
CA ARG A 99 8.15 11.86 7.93
C ARG A 99 8.54 11.26 6.59
N GLY A 100 9.01 12.10 5.67
CA GLY A 100 9.11 11.77 4.25
C GLY A 100 7.72 11.61 3.60
N SER A 101 7.72 11.00 2.42
CA SER A 101 6.53 10.55 1.71
C SER A 101 6.66 9.07 1.38
N LEU A 102 5.52 8.39 1.23
CA LEU A 102 5.50 7.05 0.67
C LEU A 102 5.89 7.13 -0.82
N ASN A 103 6.89 6.34 -1.22
CA ASN A 103 7.15 6.14 -2.64
C ASN A 103 6.01 5.34 -3.30
N ALA A 104 6.02 5.22 -4.63
CA ALA A 104 4.94 4.57 -5.38
C ALA A 104 4.64 3.12 -4.91
N ARG A 105 5.67 2.36 -4.54
CA ARG A 105 5.54 0.98 -4.07
C ARG A 105 4.87 0.91 -2.69
N ARG A 106 5.37 1.71 -1.74
CA ARG A 106 4.77 1.81 -0.39
C ARG A 106 3.35 2.37 -0.43
N LEU A 107 3.09 3.35 -1.29
CA LEU A 107 1.75 3.89 -1.48
C LEU A 107 0.81 2.81 -1.99
N SER A 108 1.19 2.07 -3.04
CA SER A 108 0.35 1.02 -3.62
C SER A 108 -0.12 -0.02 -2.60
N ILE A 109 0.76 -0.50 -1.71
CA ILE A 109 0.35 -1.49 -0.69
C ILE A 109 -0.57 -0.88 0.38
N VAL A 110 -0.37 0.39 0.75
CA VAL A 110 -1.24 1.10 1.68
C VAL A 110 -2.63 1.35 1.07
N GLU A 111 -2.69 1.68 -0.22
CA GLU A 111 -3.97 1.81 -0.94
C GLU A 111 -4.70 0.48 -1.03
N LYS A 112 -3.98 -0.63 -1.31
CA LYS A 112 -4.55 -1.98 -1.26
C LYS A 112 -5.12 -2.31 0.12
N ALA A 113 -4.37 -2.02 1.18
CA ALA A 113 -4.84 -2.17 2.55
C ALA A 113 -6.11 -1.36 2.83
N PHE A 114 -6.14 -0.08 2.42
CA PHE A 114 -7.30 0.78 2.61
C PHE A 114 -8.55 0.24 1.90
N ASN A 115 -8.40 -0.26 0.66
CA ASN A 115 -9.52 -0.83 -0.09
C ASN A 115 -10.14 -2.04 0.60
N THR A 116 -9.39 -2.76 1.45
CA THR A 116 -9.97 -3.87 2.24
C THR A 116 -10.91 -3.39 3.34
N ILE A 117 -10.77 -2.15 3.81
CA ILE A 117 -11.53 -1.60 4.93
C ILE A 117 -12.52 -0.50 4.54
N ALA A 118 -12.36 0.07 3.35
CA ALA A 118 -13.24 1.09 2.81
C ALA A 118 -14.70 0.60 2.73
N GLU A 119 -15.64 1.49 3.03
CA GLU A 119 -17.05 1.25 2.77
C GLU A 119 -17.37 1.46 1.28
N ASP A 120 -18.25 0.61 0.75
CA ASP A 120 -18.54 0.53 -0.68
C ASP A 120 -18.99 1.87 -1.25
N GLY A 121 -18.20 2.43 -2.19
CA GLY A 121 -18.53 3.64 -2.93
C GLY A 121 -18.33 4.97 -2.19
N GLU A 122 -17.85 4.92 -0.94
CA GLU A 122 -17.87 6.07 -0.03
C GLU A 122 -16.49 6.75 0.15
N GLY A 123 -15.38 6.06 -0.15
CA GLY A 123 -14.02 6.62 -0.09
C GLY A 123 -13.47 6.84 1.34
N TRP A 124 -14.17 6.33 2.35
CA TRP A 124 -13.78 6.37 3.76
C TRP A 124 -14.04 5.00 4.42
N ALA A 125 -13.45 4.77 5.60
CA ALA A 125 -13.69 3.61 6.45
C ALA A 125 -14.04 4.06 7.88
N THR A 126 -14.84 3.30 8.63
CA THR A 126 -14.96 3.52 10.08
C THR A 126 -13.71 3.05 10.81
N VAL A 127 -13.35 3.71 11.91
CA VAL A 127 -12.26 3.25 12.77
C VAL A 127 -12.55 1.85 13.33
N GLU A 128 -13.80 1.58 13.69
CA GLU A 128 -14.26 0.27 14.16
C GLU A 128 -14.07 -0.81 13.09
N GLY A 129 -14.55 -0.57 11.87
CA GLY A 129 -14.39 -1.51 10.76
C GLY A 129 -12.92 -1.75 10.39
N ALA A 130 -12.07 -0.71 10.52
CA ALA A 130 -10.63 -0.86 10.37
C ALA A 130 -10.03 -1.75 11.47
N ALA A 131 -10.45 -1.59 12.72
CA ALA A 131 -9.96 -2.37 13.86
C ALA A 131 -10.38 -3.84 13.78
N GLU A 132 -11.59 -4.14 13.29
CA GLU A 132 -12.07 -5.51 13.10
C GLU A 132 -11.24 -6.29 12.05
N LYS A 133 -10.81 -5.62 10.99
CA LYS A 133 -10.04 -6.25 9.90
C LYS A 133 -8.55 -6.36 10.19
N LEU A 134 -8.02 -5.51 11.07
CA LEU A 134 -6.61 -5.49 11.44
C LEU A 134 -6.16 -6.84 12.06
N ASN A 135 -5.02 -7.33 11.59
CA ASN A 135 -4.33 -8.45 12.23
C ASN A 135 -3.50 -7.98 13.42
N VAL A 136 -4.17 -7.81 14.57
CA VAL A 136 -3.58 -7.26 15.80
C VAL A 136 -2.40 -8.08 16.31
N ASP A 137 -2.43 -9.40 16.15
CA ASP A 137 -1.34 -10.30 16.58
C ASP A 137 -0.01 -10.00 15.86
N MET A 138 -0.10 -9.36 14.68
CA MET A 138 1.06 -9.03 13.88
C MET A 138 1.56 -7.60 14.08
N MET A 139 0.91 -6.82 14.95
CA MET A 139 1.44 -5.53 15.39
C MET A 139 2.82 -5.71 16.06
N PRO A 140 3.82 -4.88 15.74
CA PRO A 140 5.17 -5.04 16.28
C PRO A 140 5.22 -5.08 17.81
N GLU A 141 4.41 -4.27 18.49
CA GLU A 141 4.33 -4.22 19.96
C GLU A 141 3.72 -5.50 20.56
N VAL A 142 2.76 -6.12 19.87
CA VAL A 142 2.13 -7.38 20.29
C VAL A 142 3.08 -8.55 20.08
N ARG A 143 3.74 -8.62 18.92
CA ARG A 143 4.74 -9.65 18.61
C ARG A 143 5.94 -9.65 19.56
N ARG A 144 6.32 -8.48 20.08
CA ARG A 144 7.38 -8.33 21.09
C ARG A 144 6.90 -8.58 22.53
N GLY A 145 5.60 -8.81 22.74
CA GLY A 145 5.01 -9.01 24.07
C GLY A 145 4.95 -7.74 24.91
N THR A 146 5.09 -6.55 24.30
CA THR A 146 4.94 -5.26 25.00
C THR A 146 3.47 -4.93 25.23
N LEU A 147 2.59 -5.34 24.32
CA LEU A 147 1.14 -5.25 24.44
C LEU A 147 0.53 -6.63 24.29
N THR A 148 -0.54 -6.90 25.03
CA THR A 148 -1.44 -8.02 24.70
C THR A 148 -2.25 -7.71 23.42
N PRO A 149 -2.84 -8.70 22.74
CA PRO A 149 -3.70 -8.43 21.58
C PRO A 149 -4.85 -7.47 21.90
N LEU A 150 -5.47 -7.60 23.09
CA LEU A 150 -6.54 -6.68 23.50
C LEU A 150 -6.04 -5.23 23.66
N GLU A 151 -4.85 -5.04 24.23
CA GLU A 151 -4.24 -3.72 24.36
C GLU A 151 -3.79 -3.18 23.00
N GLY A 152 -3.27 -4.04 22.12
CA GLY A 152 -2.90 -3.70 20.74
C GLY A 152 -4.08 -3.17 19.95
N ALA A 153 -5.24 -3.82 20.03
CA ALA A 153 -6.47 -3.37 19.37
C ALA A 153 -6.92 -1.99 19.87
N LYS A 154 -6.96 -1.79 21.21
CA LYS A 154 -7.30 -0.50 21.81
C LYS A 154 -6.33 0.59 21.41
N GLU A 155 -5.04 0.27 21.40
CA GLU A 155 -3.99 1.20 21.03
C GLU A 155 -4.05 1.56 19.54
N PHE A 156 -4.41 0.62 18.66
CA PHE A 156 -4.66 0.90 17.26
C PHE A 156 -5.81 1.89 17.07
N VAL A 157 -6.97 1.64 17.69
CA VAL A 157 -8.13 2.54 17.64
C VAL A 157 -7.73 3.95 18.09
N ARG A 158 -7.09 4.07 19.26
CA ARG A 158 -6.62 5.35 19.80
C ARG A 158 -5.69 6.11 18.84
N ARG A 159 -4.81 5.39 18.14
CA ARG A 159 -3.90 5.99 17.16
C ARG A 159 -4.62 6.47 15.90
N LEU A 160 -5.61 5.70 15.44
CA LEU A 160 -6.40 6.03 14.26
C LEU A 160 -7.33 7.22 14.54
N GLU A 161 -8.01 7.24 15.69
CA GLU A 161 -8.79 8.40 16.15
C GLU A 161 -7.92 9.64 16.35
N GLY A 162 -6.70 9.48 16.87
CA GLY A 162 -5.73 10.57 16.97
C GLY A 162 -5.28 11.13 15.61
N THR A 163 -5.47 10.36 14.54
CA THR A 163 -5.18 10.80 13.16
C THR A 163 -6.31 11.61 12.57
N THR A 164 -7.56 11.19 12.76
CA THR A 164 -8.77 11.89 12.29
C THR A 164 -9.13 13.08 13.19
N GLY A 165 -8.67 13.07 14.44
CA GLY A 165 -9.07 14.03 15.47
C GLY A 165 -10.48 13.81 16.02
N ILE A 166 -11.15 12.73 15.63
CA ILE A 166 -12.56 12.43 15.96
C ILE A 166 -12.66 11.00 16.47
N ALA A 167 -13.14 10.83 17.70
CA ALA A 167 -13.43 9.52 18.29
C ALA A 167 -14.60 8.84 17.56
N GLY A 168 -14.47 7.55 17.27
CA GLY A 168 -15.41 6.82 16.38
C GLY A 168 -15.53 7.45 14.98
N GLY A 169 -14.51 8.21 14.57
CA GLY A 169 -14.50 8.95 13.32
C GLY A 169 -14.40 8.04 12.10
N LYS A 170 -14.61 8.65 10.94
CA LYS A 170 -14.29 8.04 9.65
C LYS A 170 -12.85 8.40 9.31
N ILE A 171 -12.13 7.48 8.68
CA ILE A 171 -10.80 7.72 8.15
C ILE A 171 -10.86 7.74 6.62
N THR A 172 -10.39 8.81 6.00
CA THR A 172 -10.26 8.87 4.54
C THR A 172 -8.99 8.16 4.08
N LYS A 173 -8.92 7.89 2.78
CA LYS A 173 -7.72 7.31 2.15
C LYS A 173 -6.47 8.18 2.41
N GLU A 174 -6.61 9.50 2.33
CA GLU A 174 -5.52 10.46 2.53
C GLU A 174 -5.01 10.43 3.97
N GLU A 175 -5.91 10.37 4.94
CA GLU A 175 -5.57 10.26 6.36
C GLU A 175 -4.90 8.92 6.68
N PHE A 176 -5.35 7.83 6.05
CA PHE A 176 -4.74 6.51 6.18
C PHE A 176 -3.33 6.48 5.57
N VAL A 177 -3.13 7.13 4.42
CA VAL A 177 -1.82 7.32 3.79
C VAL A 177 -0.90 8.17 4.68
N ASP A 178 -1.42 9.24 5.31
CA ASP A 178 -0.65 10.05 6.25
C ASP A 178 -0.25 9.24 7.50
N TYR A 179 -1.17 8.45 8.05
CA TYR A 179 -0.91 7.52 9.15
C TYR A 179 0.26 6.58 8.83
N TYR A 180 0.22 5.93 7.65
CA TYR A 180 1.29 5.05 7.21
C TYR A 180 2.59 5.78 6.82
N SER A 181 2.52 7.03 6.38
CA SER A 181 3.70 7.87 6.16
C SER A 181 4.46 8.10 7.47
N TRP A 182 3.75 8.33 8.57
CA TRP A 182 4.36 8.42 9.90
C TRP A 182 4.91 7.08 10.35
N LEU A 183 4.13 6.00 10.32
CA LEU A 183 4.64 4.68 10.74
C LEU A 183 5.85 4.22 9.93
N GLY A 184 5.86 4.53 8.64
CA GLY A 184 6.95 4.21 7.72
C GLY A 184 8.22 5.04 7.92
N CYS A 185 8.20 6.12 8.71
CA CYS A 185 9.34 7.03 8.82
C CYS A 185 10.57 6.36 9.44
N SER A 186 10.38 5.35 10.29
CA SER A 186 11.45 4.57 10.92
C SER A 186 11.79 3.28 10.18
N VAL A 187 11.08 2.94 9.11
CA VAL A 187 11.29 1.74 8.30
C VAL A 187 12.14 2.11 7.08
N ILE A 188 13.38 1.64 7.09
CA ILE A 188 14.42 2.06 6.14
C ILE A 188 14.11 1.50 4.74
N ASP A 189 13.94 0.18 4.62
CA ASP A 189 13.73 -0.48 3.34
C ASP A 189 12.25 -0.73 3.02
N ASP A 190 11.96 -0.77 1.72
CA ASP A 190 10.60 -0.94 1.22
C ASP A 190 10.05 -2.34 1.47
N ASP A 191 10.90 -3.37 1.44
CA ASP A 191 10.46 -4.76 1.62
C ASP A 191 9.93 -4.99 3.04
N THR A 192 10.62 -4.45 4.04
CA THR A 192 10.16 -4.48 5.43
C THR A 192 8.87 -3.70 5.60
N PHE A 193 8.75 -2.51 4.99
CA PHE A 193 7.51 -1.73 5.05
C PHE A 193 6.34 -2.47 4.41
N VAL A 194 6.52 -2.98 3.19
CA VAL A 194 5.51 -3.73 2.46
C VAL A 194 5.08 -4.96 3.26
N GLY A 195 6.03 -5.76 3.75
CA GLY A 195 5.73 -6.94 4.55
C GLY A 195 4.95 -6.63 5.83
N LEU A 196 5.23 -5.49 6.48
CA LEU A 196 4.44 -5.04 7.64
C LEU A 196 2.99 -4.72 7.26
N VAL A 197 2.75 -4.01 6.16
CA VAL A 197 1.41 -3.66 5.70
C VAL A 197 0.65 -4.89 5.20
N GLU A 198 1.30 -5.75 4.40
CA GLU A 198 0.75 -7.03 3.94
C GLU A 198 0.26 -7.88 5.11
N THR A 199 1.09 -8.03 6.12
CA THR A 199 0.77 -8.86 7.28
C THR A 199 -0.32 -8.24 8.15
N ALA A 200 -0.29 -6.92 8.34
CA ALA A 200 -1.28 -6.20 9.15
C ALA A 200 -2.69 -6.28 8.53
N TRP A 201 -2.81 -6.22 7.21
CA TRP A 201 -4.10 -6.16 6.51
C TRP A 201 -4.45 -7.42 5.72
N ARG A 202 -3.61 -8.46 5.78
CA ARG A 202 -3.74 -9.70 5.00
C ARG A 202 -3.86 -9.44 3.49
N VAL A 203 -3.17 -8.42 3.01
CA VAL A 203 -3.06 -8.06 1.59
C VAL A 203 -1.74 -8.55 1.02
N LYS A 204 -1.64 -8.62 -0.32
CA LYS A 204 -0.39 -8.93 -1.02
C LYS A 204 -0.02 -7.83 -2.01
N GLU A 205 1.26 -7.47 -2.04
CA GLU A 205 1.85 -6.56 -3.02
C GLU A 205 1.67 -7.11 -4.44
N ARG A 206 1.95 -8.40 -4.62
CA ARG A 206 1.66 -9.13 -5.85
C ARG A 206 0.74 -10.28 -5.54
N ASP A 207 -0.41 -10.27 -6.19
CA ASP A 207 -1.22 -11.48 -6.27
C ASP A 207 -0.67 -12.33 -7.42
N VAL A 208 0.26 -13.23 -7.07
CA VAL A 208 0.87 -14.16 -8.03
C VAL A 208 -0.20 -15.02 -8.72
N GLY A 209 -1.32 -15.29 -8.06
CA GLY A 209 -2.45 -15.98 -8.65
C GLY A 209 -3.08 -15.14 -9.75
N GLU A 210 -3.42 -13.89 -9.45
CA GLU A 210 -3.99 -12.95 -10.43
C GLU A 210 -3.03 -12.66 -11.60
N ASP A 211 -1.73 -12.47 -11.34
CA ASP A 211 -0.70 -12.29 -12.38
C ASP A 211 -0.64 -13.49 -13.33
N ARG A 212 -0.64 -14.71 -12.77
CA ARG A 212 -0.64 -15.95 -13.56
C ARG A 212 -1.95 -16.16 -14.30
N PHE A 213 -3.08 -15.85 -13.68
CA PHE A 213 -4.40 -15.86 -14.30
C PHE A 213 -4.44 -14.90 -15.52
N ASN A 214 -3.94 -13.68 -15.35
CA ASN A 214 -3.85 -12.68 -16.41
C ASN A 214 -2.92 -13.12 -17.54
N LEU A 215 -1.78 -13.75 -17.20
CA LEU A 215 -0.88 -14.33 -18.19
C LEU A 215 -1.55 -15.46 -18.98
N CYS A 216 -2.21 -16.40 -18.29
CA CYS A 216 -2.94 -17.50 -18.93
C CYS A 216 -4.04 -17.00 -19.86
N SER A 217 -4.82 -16.01 -19.40
CA SER A 217 -5.85 -15.33 -20.20
C SER A 217 -5.25 -14.73 -21.47
N ARG A 218 -4.15 -13.99 -21.34
CA ARG A 218 -3.43 -13.40 -22.48
C ARG A 218 -2.90 -14.44 -23.45
N VAL A 219 -2.33 -15.55 -22.98
CA VAL A 219 -1.84 -16.63 -23.84
C VAL A 219 -2.98 -17.21 -24.68
N MET A 220 -4.13 -17.51 -24.07
CA MET A 220 -5.30 -18.03 -24.80
C MET A 220 -5.85 -17.00 -25.80
N MET A 221 -5.87 -15.71 -25.44
CA MET A 221 -6.29 -14.62 -26.34
C MET A 221 -5.34 -14.46 -27.53
N VAL A 222 -4.02 -14.44 -27.29
CA VAL A 222 -2.99 -14.33 -28.35
C VAL A 222 -3.05 -15.54 -29.27
N HIS A 223 -3.19 -16.76 -28.73
CA HIS A 223 -3.38 -17.95 -29.55
C HIS A 223 -4.60 -17.81 -30.47
N SER A 224 -5.71 -17.28 -29.94
CA SER A 224 -6.92 -17.06 -30.73
C SER A 224 -6.70 -16.01 -31.82
N ALA A 225 -5.94 -14.95 -31.54
CA ALA A 225 -5.54 -13.95 -32.52
C ALA A 225 -4.68 -14.53 -33.65
N GLU A 226 -3.72 -15.40 -33.35
CA GLU A 226 -2.85 -16.04 -34.35
C GLU A 226 -3.60 -17.00 -35.30
N LYS A 227 -4.73 -17.55 -34.86
CA LYS A 227 -5.52 -18.52 -35.63
C LYS A 227 -6.54 -17.85 -36.56
N VAL A 228 -6.91 -16.61 -36.28
CA VAL A 228 -7.84 -15.85 -37.13
C VAL A 228 -7.08 -15.23 -38.31
N LYS A 229 -7.57 -15.46 -39.54
CA LYS A 229 -7.00 -14.86 -40.75
C LYS A 229 -7.56 -13.46 -40.98
N GLY A 230 -6.70 -12.54 -41.42
CA GLY A 230 -7.07 -11.17 -41.82
C GLY A 230 -6.76 -10.13 -40.74
N PRO A 231 -7.35 -8.92 -40.82
CA PRO A 231 -7.15 -7.87 -39.83
C PRO A 231 -7.55 -8.31 -38.43
N THR A 232 -6.86 -7.81 -37.41
CA THR A 232 -7.17 -8.04 -36.00
C THR A 232 -8.61 -7.62 -35.69
N ASP A 233 -9.45 -8.60 -35.38
CA ASP A 233 -10.89 -8.43 -35.12
C ASP A 233 -11.26 -9.19 -33.84
N PRO A 234 -11.50 -8.49 -32.72
CA PRO A 234 -11.80 -9.11 -31.42
C PRO A 234 -13.00 -10.07 -31.47
N VAL A 235 -14.01 -9.79 -32.31
CA VAL A 235 -15.21 -10.64 -32.41
C VAL A 235 -14.88 -11.98 -33.03
N LYS A 236 -13.99 -12.02 -34.03
CA LYS A 236 -13.53 -13.27 -34.64
C LYS A 236 -12.63 -14.06 -33.70
N GLN A 237 -11.80 -13.38 -32.92
CA GLN A 237 -10.90 -14.00 -31.94
C GLN A 237 -11.70 -14.64 -30.79
N GLU A 238 -12.69 -13.91 -30.28
CA GLU A 238 -13.66 -14.41 -29.31
C GLU A 238 -14.43 -15.62 -29.87
N HIS A 239 -14.93 -15.54 -31.10
CA HIS A 239 -15.62 -16.67 -31.74
C HIS A 239 -14.72 -17.90 -31.87
N TYR A 240 -13.43 -17.71 -32.20
CA TYR A 240 -12.46 -18.81 -32.25
C TYR A 240 -12.23 -19.44 -30.87
N MET A 241 -12.03 -18.61 -29.83
CA MET A 241 -11.84 -19.09 -28.45
C MET A 241 -13.05 -19.90 -27.99
N ARG A 242 -14.26 -19.32 -28.13
CA ARG A 242 -15.52 -19.98 -27.84
C ARG A 242 -15.67 -21.31 -28.57
N SER A 243 -15.43 -21.34 -29.88
CA SER A 243 -15.54 -22.56 -30.69
C SER A 243 -14.55 -23.64 -30.24
N THR A 244 -13.37 -23.22 -29.79
CA THR A 244 -12.34 -24.14 -29.26
C THR A 244 -12.77 -24.73 -27.91
N LEU A 245 -13.34 -23.92 -27.02
CA LEU A 245 -13.87 -24.34 -25.72
C LEU A 245 -15.09 -25.26 -25.88
N GLN A 246 -16.02 -24.91 -26.77
CA GLN A 246 -17.21 -25.71 -27.08
C GLN A 246 -16.87 -27.14 -27.54
N HIS A 247 -15.72 -27.36 -28.18
CA HIS A 247 -15.31 -28.71 -28.60
C HIS A 247 -15.09 -29.67 -27.42
N PHE A 248 -14.87 -29.15 -26.21
CA PHE A 248 -14.70 -29.93 -24.99
C PHE A 248 -15.98 -30.03 -24.17
N ASP A 249 -17.03 -29.28 -24.52
CA ASP A 249 -18.38 -29.39 -23.98
C ASP A 249 -19.15 -30.48 -24.73
N LEU A 250 -19.03 -31.72 -24.25
CA LEU A 250 -19.66 -32.89 -24.87
C LEU A 250 -21.18 -32.92 -24.71
N GLU A 251 -21.70 -32.22 -23.71
CA GLU A 251 -23.13 -32.18 -23.38
C GLU A 251 -23.83 -30.97 -24.00
N ASN A 252 -23.06 -30.04 -24.58
CA ASN A 252 -23.52 -28.76 -25.11
C ASN A 252 -24.33 -27.98 -24.05
N SER A 253 -23.83 -28.01 -22.81
CA SER A 253 -24.40 -27.35 -21.65
C SER A 253 -24.11 -25.85 -21.61
N GLY A 254 -23.11 -25.37 -22.36
CA GLY A 254 -22.58 -24.01 -22.25
C GLY A 254 -21.56 -23.84 -21.13
N THR A 255 -21.16 -24.93 -20.47
CA THR A 255 -20.24 -24.94 -19.34
C THR A 255 -19.13 -25.98 -19.49
N LEU A 256 -18.02 -25.81 -18.76
CA LEU A 256 -16.94 -26.80 -18.71
C LEU A 256 -16.60 -27.18 -17.26
N THR A 257 -16.41 -28.48 -17.02
CA THR A 257 -15.74 -28.98 -15.82
C THR A 257 -14.26 -28.58 -15.81
N VAL A 258 -13.61 -28.64 -14.64
CA VAL A 258 -12.17 -28.33 -14.50
C VAL A 258 -11.32 -29.14 -15.47
N GLU A 259 -11.58 -30.45 -15.60
CA GLU A 259 -10.82 -31.32 -16.51
C GLU A 259 -10.98 -30.92 -17.98
N GLN A 260 -12.21 -30.58 -18.41
CA GLN A 260 -12.48 -30.13 -19.78
C GLN A 260 -11.80 -28.78 -20.05
N PHE A 261 -11.86 -27.84 -19.11
CA PHE A 261 -11.20 -26.55 -19.23
C PHE A 261 -9.69 -26.69 -19.34
N LEU A 262 -9.04 -27.52 -18.50
CA LEU A 262 -7.60 -27.74 -18.57
C LEU A 262 -7.15 -28.29 -19.94
N LYS A 263 -7.93 -29.23 -20.50
CA LYS A 263 -7.69 -29.75 -21.86
C LYS A 263 -7.88 -28.68 -22.94
N ALA A 264 -8.91 -27.85 -22.81
CA ALA A 264 -9.18 -26.75 -23.74
C ALA A 264 -8.09 -25.65 -23.67
N ALA A 265 -7.64 -25.30 -22.47
CA ALA A 265 -6.54 -24.34 -22.27
C ALA A 265 -5.24 -24.86 -22.90
N HIS A 266 -4.91 -26.14 -22.68
CA HIS A 266 -3.74 -26.78 -23.31
C HIS A 266 -3.84 -26.76 -24.85
N ARG A 267 -5.05 -26.94 -25.41
CA ARG A 267 -5.30 -26.83 -26.86
C ARG A 267 -4.97 -25.44 -27.41
N MET A 268 -5.11 -24.40 -26.59
CA MET A 268 -4.75 -23.01 -26.88
C MET A 268 -3.32 -22.64 -26.44
N SER A 269 -2.43 -23.62 -26.33
CA SER A 269 -1.02 -23.44 -25.91
C SER A 269 -0.85 -22.86 -24.50
N CYS A 270 -1.87 -22.94 -23.64
CA CYS A 270 -1.82 -22.46 -22.28
C CYS A 270 -1.78 -23.63 -21.30
N THR A 271 -0.74 -23.71 -20.47
CA THR A 271 -0.69 -24.71 -19.39
C THR A 271 -1.20 -24.05 -18.11
N VAL A 272 -2.31 -24.57 -17.60
CA VAL A 272 -2.99 -24.06 -16.41
C VAL A 272 -2.92 -25.15 -15.33
N ASP A 273 -2.51 -24.78 -14.12
CA ASP A 273 -2.59 -25.67 -12.95
C ASP A 273 -3.96 -25.51 -12.25
N GLU A 274 -4.31 -26.44 -11.35
CA GLU A 274 -5.61 -26.42 -10.66
C GLU A 274 -5.84 -25.13 -9.85
N GLY A 275 -4.79 -24.52 -9.29
CA GLY A 275 -4.91 -23.28 -8.53
C GLY A 275 -5.29 -22.11 -9.42
N ILE A 276 -4.69 -22.00 -10.60
CA ILE A 276 -5.06 -20.98 -11.59
C ILE A 276 -6.42 -21.28 -12.22
N ALA A 277 -6.75 -22.55 -12.46
CA ALA A 277 -8.09 -22.93 -12.92
C ALA A 277 -9.17 -22.47 -11.92
N GLY A 278 -8.92 -22.60 -10.61
CA GLY A 278 -9.81 -22.09 -9.56
C GLY A 278 -10.18 -20.61 -9.75
N LEU A 279 -9.21 -19.76 -10.12
CA LEU A 279 -9.45 -18.33 -10.38
C LEU A 279 -10.33 -18.08 -11.60
N PHE A 280 -10.19 -18.89 -12.66
CA PHE A 280 -11.10 -18.81 -13.82
C PHE A 280 -12.54 -19.17 -13.43
N PHE A 281 -12.71 -20.20 -12.60
CA PHE A 281 -14.03 -20.67 -12.17
C PHE A 281 -14.67 -19.73 -11.15
N GLU A 282 -13.88 -19.08 -10.30
CA GLU A 282 -14.36 -18.02 -9.41
C GLU A 282 -14.88 -16.82 -10.23
N LYS A 283 -14.11 -16.39 -11.24
CA LYS A 283 -14.42 -15.20 -12.04
C LYS A 283 -15.54 -15.42 -13.06
N PHE A 284 -15.52 -16.55 -13.76
CA PHE A 284 -16.43 -16.85 -14.88
C PHE A 284 -17.30 -18.09 -14.64
N GLY A 285 -17.47 -18.53 -13.38
CA GLY A 285 -18.30 -19.68 -13.07
C GLY A 285 -19.79 -19.44 -13.31
N ALA A 286 -20.51 -20.53 -13.60
CA ALA A 286 -21.97 -20.54 -13.75
C ALA A 286 -22.72 -20.72 -12.41
N GLY A 287 -22.00 -20.79 -11.28
CA GLY A 287 -22.57 -21.00 -9.94
C GLY A 287 -22.87 -22.48 -9.58
N ASN A 288 -22.68 -23.40 -10.52
CA ASN A 288 -22.81 -24.86 -10.33
C ASN A 288 -21.45 -25.57 -10.14
N GLY A 289 -20.36 -24.82 -9.99
CA GLY A 289 -18.99 -25.35 -9.95
C GLY A 289 -18.36 -25.59 -11.33
N GLU A 290 -19.02 -25.20 -12.40
CA GLU A 290 -18.51 -25.26 -13.78
C GLU A 290 -18.22 -23.86 -14.33
N LEU A 291 -17.36 -23.81 -15.35
CA LEU A 291 -16.95 -22.60 -16.02
C LEU A 291 -17.91 -22.23 -17.15
N ASP A 292 -18.49 -21.03 -17.10
CA ASP A 292 -19.23 -20.46 -18.23
C ASP A 292 -18.23 -19.94 -19.27
N TYR A 293 -17.97 -20.76 -20.27
CA TYR A 293 -16.97 -20.46 -21.30
C TYR A 293 -17.46 -19.39 -22.30
N GLU A 294 -18.77 -19.22 -22.43
CA GLU A 294 -19.40 -18.17 -23.24
C GLU A 294 -19.15 -16.80 -22.61
N ARG A 295 -19.41 -16.69 -21.30
CA ARG A 295 -19.13 -15.51 -20.49
C ARG A 295 -17.64 -15.18 -20.48
N MET A 296 -16.79 -16.18 -20.21
CA MET A 296 -15.33 -16.00 -20.20
C MET A 296 -14.82 -15.44 -21.52
N ALA A 297 -15.18 -16.06 -22.66
CA ALA A 297 -14.71 -15.60 -23.97
C ALA A 297 -15.17 -14.17 -24.24
N ARG A 298 -16.44 -13.86 -23.96
CA ARG A 298 -16.98 -12.50 -24.16
C ARG A 298 -16.25 -11.46 -23.31
N GLU A 299 -16.12 -11.69 -22.00
CA GLU A 299 -15.51 -10.71 -21.07
C GLU A 299 -14.02 -10.49 -21.38
N LEU A 300 -13.28 -11.54 -21.74
CA LEU A 300 -11.86 -11.41 -22.08
C LEU A 300 -11.60 -10.52 -23.31
N PHE A 301 -12.48 -10.52 -24.30
CA PHE A 301 -12.29 -9.77 -25.55
C PHE A 301 -13.08 -8.47 -25.65
N ARG A 302 -14.20 -8.34 -24.95
CA ARG A 302 -15.09 -7.16 -25.04
C ARG A 302 -14.98 -6.19 -23.88
N GLY A 303 -14.45 -6.63 -22.74
CA GLY A 303 -14.26 -5.80 -21.54
C GLY A 303 -15.59 -5.20 -21.06
N ASP A 304 -16.36 -5.99 -20.32
CA ASP A 304 -17.48 -5.49 -19.51
C ASP A 304 -16.99 -5.22 -18.08
#